data_AF-A0A8S0ZZM2-F1
#
_entry.id   AF-A0A8S0ZZM2-F1
#
_cell.length_a   1.000
_cell.length_b   1.000
_cell.length_c   1.000
_cell.angle_alpha   90.00
_cell.angle_beta   90.00
_cell.angle_gamma   90.00
#
_symmetry.space_group_name_H-M   'P 1'
#
loop_
_entity.id
_entity.type
_entity.pdbx_description
1 polymer ?
#
loop_
_entity_poly.entity_id
_entity_poly.type
_entity_poly.pdbx_seq_one_letter_code
_entity_poly.pdbx_strand_id
1 'polypeptide(L)'
;MGGSQSTRKVTVDNENAIQVSQEALDRIQSQLNAKQAENPSPQPVPQYVPPPSYDYKRQQDYVAEEAYWAQRIESLKRAHNKISSGMQMEYQKTLKEANDLFGSMQGDKQINKLTPCQEEKAKVLQCYSTNPEKTLLCSVLVNEFNDCVCKSRVAAVTASS
;
A
#
# COMPACT_ATOMS: atom_id res chain seq x y z
N MET A 1 -1.18 22.04 6.43
CA MET A 1 -1.03 21.48 7.79
C MET A 1 -1.37 19.99 7.69
N GLY A 2 -0.53 19.09 7.17
CA GLY A 2 0.82 18.75 7.62
C GLY A 2 0.74 17.60 8.63
N GLY A 3 0.81 16.34 8.18
CA GLY A 3 0.70 15.17 9.06
C GLY A 3 0.97 13.85 8.34
N SER A 4 2.24 13.58 8.03
CA SER A 4 2.73 12.25 7.64
C SER A 4 2.61 11.27 8.80
N GLN A 5 1.97 10.12 8.60
CA GLN A 5 2.30 8.88 9.34
C GLN A 5 2.24 7.71 8.36
N SER A 6 3.40 7.08 8.20
CA SER A 6 3.71 6.01 7.26
C SER A 6 3.29 4.66 7.85
N THR A 7 2.44 3.90 7.15
CA THR A 7 2.09 2.52 7.53
C THR A 7 3.18 1.56 7.08
N ARG A 8 4.29 1.48 7.83
CA ARG A 8 5.29 0.41 7.62
C ARG A 8 4.79 -0.87 8.30
N LYS A 9 4.75 -1.96 7.53
CA LYS A 9 4.41 -3.31 8.01
C LYS A 9 5.45 -3.77 9.03
N VAL A 10 5.01 -4.12 10.23
CA VAL A 10 5.84 -4.81 11.23
C VAL A 10 5.64 -6.30 11.01
N THR A 11 6.61 -6.95 10.37
CA THR A 11 6.77 -8.41 10.41
C THR A 11 7.55 -8.75 11.67
N VAL A 12 6.96 -9.57 12.53
CA VAL A 12 7.63 -10.10 13.73
C VAL A 12 8.42 -11.32 13.29
N ASP A 13 9.69 -11.13 12.98
CA ASP A 13 10.67 -12.19 12.81
C ASP A 13 11.16 -12.65 14.19
N ASN A 14 10.98 -13.93 14.49
CA ASN A 14 11.26 -14.55 15.78
C ASN A 14 12.72 -15.05 15.83
N GLU A 15 13.66 -14.12 15.72
CA GLU A 15 15.10 -14.41 15.73
C GLU A 15 15.75 -14.13 17.09
N ASN A 16 15.05 -13.46 18.01
CA ASN A 16 15.54 -13.16 19.35
C ASN A 16 14.47 -13.54 20.38
N ALA A 17 14.69 -14.64 21.11
CA ALA A 17 13.94 -14.97 22.31
C ALA A 17 13.79 -13.70 23.17
N ILE A 18 12.56 -13.44 23.65
CA ILE A 18 12.19 -12.27 24.45
C ILE A 18 13.31 -11.96 25.46
N GLN A 19 14.16 -10.97 25.16
CA GLN A 19 15.22 -10.56 26.07
C GLN A 19 14.57 -9.72 27.16
N VAL A 20 14.19 -10.38 28.23
CA VAL A 20 13.66 -9.73 29.43
C VAL A 20 14.81 -8.96 30.07
N SER A 21 14.63 -7.66 30.32
CA SER A 21 15.65 -6.86 31.00
C SER A 21 15.86 -7.38 32.43
N GLN A 22 17.10 -7.30 32.93
CA GLN A 22 17.44 -7.76 34.29
C GLN A 22 16.54 -7.11 35.35
N GLU A 23 16.16 -5.84 35.14
CA GLU A 23 15.24 -5.09 36.00
C GLU A 23 13.81 -5.63 36.01
N ALA A 24 13.36 -6.28 34.93
CA ALA A 24 12.06 -6.94 34.89
C ALA A 24 12.10 -8.30 35.61
N LEU A 25 13.24 -9.01 35.53
CA LEU A 25 13.46 -10.23 36.31
C LEU A 25 13.51 -9.93 37.81
N ASP A 26 14.23 -8.89 38.24
CA ASP A 26 14.31 -8.48 39.65
C ASP A 26 12.93 -8.09 40.23
N ARG A 27 12.07 -7.47 39.40
CA ARG A 27 10.68 -7.16 39.81
C ARG A 27 9.84 -8.42 39.99
N ILE A 28 9.97 -9.38 39.09
CA ILE A 28 9.24 -10.66 39.20
C ILE A 28 9.74 -11.42 40.44
N GLN A 29 11.04 -11.46 40.65
CA GLN A 29 11.66 -12.20 41.74
C GLN A 29 11.40 -11.56 43.11
N SER A 30 11.38 -10.22 43.19
CA SER A 30 10.98 -9.52 44.41
C SER A 30 9.50 -9.74 44.76
N GLN A 31 8.59 -9.83 43.77
CA GLN A 31 7.20 -10.18 44.04
C GLN A 31 7.01 -11.64 44.46
N LEU A 32 7.80 -12.56 43.91
CA LEU A 32 7.78 -13.97 44.34
C LEU A 32 8.32 -14.14 45.76
N ASN A 33 9.40 -13.43 46.11
CA ASN A 33 9.96 -13.45 47.46
C ASN A 33 9.06 -12.73 48.48
N ALA A 34 8.42 -11.63 48.11
CA ALA A 34 7.42 -10.96 48.95
C ALA A 34 6.23 -11.88 49.24
N LYS A 35 5.80 -12.68 48.24
CA LYS A 35 4.76 -13.71 48.44
C LYS A 35 5.19 -14.90 49.29
N GLN A 36 6.50 -15.17 49.44
CA GLN A 36 7.01 -16.24 50.30
C GLN A 36 7.31 -15.79 51.73
N ALA A 37 7.61 -14.51 51.95
CA ALA A 37 7.87 -13.94 53.27
C ALA A 37 6.60 -13.63 54.07
N GLU A 38 5.44 -13.57 53.42
CA GLU A 38 4.14 -13.43 54.07
C GLU A 38 3.50 -14.81 54.24
N ASN A 39 4.01 -15.57 55.21
CA ASN A 39 3.41 -16.81 55.68
C ASN A 39 2.57 -16.49 56.94
N PRO A 40 1.29 -16.12 56.83
CA PRO A 40 0.42 -16.05 58.00
C PRO A 40 0.07 -17.48 58.43
N SER A 41 0.12 -17.73 59.75
CA SER A 41 -0.38 -18.96 60.37
C SER A 41 -1.74 -19.39 59.79
N PRO A 42 -2.04 -20.70 59.72
CA PRO A 42 -3.27 -21.19 59.10
C PRO A 42 -4.48 -20.79 59.96
N GLN A 43 -5.12 -19.69 59.62
CA GLN A 43 -6.52 -19.46 59.96
C GLN A 43 -7.39 -20.22 58.96
N PRO A 44 -8.47 -20.89 59.39
CA PRO A 44 -9.37 -21.60 58.47
C PRO A 44 -10.03 -20.57 57.55
N VAL A 45 -9.58 -20.52 56.29
CA VAL A 45 -10.28 -19.80 55.24
C VAL A 45 -11.62 -20.48 55.00
N PRO A 46 -12.76 -19.76 55.04
CA PRO A 46 -14.01 -20.32 54.56
C PRO A 46 -13.84 -20.69 53.09
N GLN A 47 -13.85 -22.00 52.77
CA GLN A 47 -13.97 -22.44 51.38
C GLN A 47 -15.36 -22.04 50.88
N TYR A 48 -15.44 -20.90 50.20
CA TYR A 48 -16.63 -20.52 49.46
C TYR A 48 -16.75 -21.48 48.26
N VAL A 49 -17.61 -22.47 48.39
CA VAL A 49 -18.05 -23.28 47.25
C VAL A 49 -19.15 -22.48 46.56
N PRO A 50 -18.93 -21.92 45.36
CA PRO A 50 -19.96 -21.17 44.67
C PRO A 50 -21.18 -22.08 44.41
N PRO A 51 -22.41 -21.59 44.61
CA PRO A 51 -23.60 -22.37 44.34
C PRO A 51 -23.68 -22.72 42.84
N PRO A 52 -24.23 -23.90 42.45
CA PRO A 52 -24.24 -24.39 41.07
C PRO A 52 -24.96 -23.47 40.06
N SER A 53 -25.82 -22.57 40.54
CA SER A 53 -26.46 -21.53 39.72
C SER A 53 -25.49 -20.44 39.24
N TYR A 54 -24.38 -20.23 39.96
CA TYR A 54 -23.36 -19.23 39.62
C TYR A 54 -22.57 -19.65 38.36
N ASP A 55 -22.26 -20.94 38.22
CA ASP A 55 -21.57 -21.47 37.03
C ASP A 55 -22.48 -21.44 35.79
N TYR A 56 -23.77 -21.73 35.95
CA TYR A 56 -24.72 -21.66 34.83
C TYR A 56 -24.87 -20.23 34.29
N LYS A 57 -24.95 -19.23 35.18
CA LYS A 57 -25.05 -17.82 34.80
C LYS A 57 -23.78 -17.36 34.08
N ARG A 58 -22.61 -17.71 34.62
CA ARG A 58 -21.32 -17.41 34.00
C ARG A 58 -21.17 -18.07 32.62
N GLN A 59 -21.64 -19.31 32.46
CA GLN A 59 -21.61 -19.98 31.16
C GLN A 59 -22.50 -19.30 30.12
N GLN A 60 -23.70 -18.85 30.52
CA GLN A 60 -24.57 -18.06 29.65
C GLN A 60 -23.95 -16.72 29.26
N ASP A 61 -23.28 -16.05 30.20
CA ASP A 61 -22.57 -14.80 29.95
C ASP A 61 -21.44 -15.00 28.90
N TYR A 62 -20.66 -16.09 29.00
CA TYR A 62 -19.66 -16.43 27.99
C TYR A 62 -20.26 -16.70 26.61
N VAL A 63 -21.36 -17.46 26.54
CA VAL A 63 -22.03 -17.76 25.25
C VAL A 63 -22.57 -16.47 24.61
N ALA A 64 -23.13 -15.57 25.41
CA ALA A 64 -23.62 -14.27 24.93
C ALA A 64 -22.46 -13.38 24.43
N GLU A 65 -21.33 -13.38 25.14
CA GLU A 65 -20.13 -12.65 24.74
C GLU A 65 -19.50 -13.21 23.46
N GLU A 66 -19.38 -14.53 23.34
CA GLU A 66 -18.91 -15.19 22.11
C GLU A 66 -19.82 -14.88 20.92
N ALA A 67 -21.13 -14.91 21.10
CA ALA A 67 -22.09 -14.56 20.06
C ALA A 67 -21.93 -13.09 19.62
N TYR A 68 -21.74 -12.18 20.57
CA TYR A 68 -21.50 -10.76 20.29
C TYR A 68 -20.22 -10.56 19.46
N TRP A 69 -19.10 -11.14 19.88
CA TRP A 69 -17.84 -11.00 19.16
C TRP A 69 -17.88 -11.68 17.80
N ALA A 70 -18.51 -12.84 17.67
CA ALA A 70 -18.71 -13.51 16.39
C ALA A 70 -19.49 -12.63 15.41
N GLN A 71 -20.61 -12.04 15.85
CA GLN A 71 -21.40 -11.12 15.03
C GLN A 71 -20.61 -9.87 14.64
N ARG A 72 -19.83 -9.32 15.58
CA ARG A 72 -19.00 -8.13 15.34
C ARG A 72 -17.90 -8.40 14.32
N ILE A 73 -17.19 -9.52 14.45
CA ILE A 73 -16.15 -9.95 13.50
C ILE A 73 -16.76 -10.16 12.12
N GLU A 74 -17.92 -10.81 12.05
CA GLU A 74 -18.60 -11.07 10.78
C GLU A 74 -19.05 -9.76 10.10
N SER A 75 -19.56 -8.80 10.87
CA SER A 75 -19.86 -7.45 10.37
C SER A 75 -18.63 -6.74 9.81
N LEU A 76 -17.49 -6.82 10.51
CA LEU A 76 -16.23 -6.23 10.06
C LEU A 76 -15.71 -6.91 8.79
N LYS A 77 -15.76 -8.23 8.72
CA LYS A 77 -15.39 -9.00 7.51
C LYS A 77 -16.23 -8.61 6.32
N ARG A 78 -17.56 -8.50 6.48
CA ARG A 78 -18.46 -8.04 5.41
C ARG A 78 -18.13 -6.62 4.93
N ALA A 79 -17.86 -5.70 5.86
CA ALA A 79 -17.46 -4.34 5.51
C ALA A 79 -16.14 -4.31 4.75
N HIS A 80 -15.13 -5.06 5.22
CA HIS A 80 -13.83 -5.18 4.55
C HIS A 80 -13.97 -5.79 3.15
N ASN A 81 -14.71 -6.88 3.01
CA ASN A 81 -14.94 -7.55 1.73
C ASN A 81 -15.63 -6.61 0.73
N LYS A 82 -16.60 -5.80 1.17
CA LYS A 82 -17.27 -4.81 0.32
C LYS A 82 -16.29 -3.74 -0.20
N ILE A 83 -15.38 -3.26 0.64
CA ILE A 83 -14.38 -2.25 0.24
C ILE A 83 -13.35 -2.90 -0.70
N SER A 84 -12.84 -4.07 -0.33
CA SER A 84 -11.83 -4.80 -1.11
C SER A 84 -12.34 -5.17 -2.50
N SER A 85 -13.59 -5.61 -2.63
CA SER A 85 -14.18 -5.94 -3.93
C SER A 85 -14.33 -4.71 -4.81
N GLY A 86 -14.81 -3.59 -4.27
CA GLY A 86 -14.87 -2.32 -4.98
C GLY A 86 -13.51 -1.86 -5.50
N MET A 87 -12.49 -1.91 -4.63
CA MET A 87 -11.12 -1.54 -4.99
C MET A 87 -10.55 -2.44 -6.10
N GLN A 88 -10.77 -3.76 -6.02
CA GLN A 88 -10.28 -4.69 -7.03
C GLN A 88 -10.97 -4.48 -8.39
N MET A 89 -12.28 -4.18 -8.39
CA MET A 89 -13.01 -3.88 -9.63
C MET A 89 -12.49 -2.61 -10.30
N GLU A 90 -12.31 -1.51 -9.55
CA GLU A 90 -11.77 -0.26 -10.12
C GLU A 90 -10.32 -0.43 -10.59
N TYR A 91 -9.51 -1.21 -9.88
CA TYR A 91 -8.16 -1.55 -10.33
C TYR A 91 -8.16 -2.32 -11.66
N GLN A 92 -8.98 -3.37 -11.77
CA GLN A 92 -9.08 -4.14 -13.02
C GLN A 92 -9.64 -3.31 -14.17
N LYS A 93 -10.63 -2.46 -13.89
CA LYS A 93 -11.21 -1.54 -14.87
C LYS A 93 -10.17 -0.56 -15.39
N THR A 94 -9.45 0.12 -14.50
CA THR A 94 -8.41 1.10 -14.88
C THR A 94 -7.26 0.44 -15.63
N LEU A 95 -6.86 -0.78 -15.26
CA LEU A 95 -5.88 -1.55 -16.03
C LEU A 95 -6.38 -1.86 -17.45
N LYS A 96 -7.64 -2.27 -17.58
CA LYS A 96 -8.24 -2.55 -18.88
C LYS A 96 -8.31 -1.29 -19.75
N GLU A 97 -8.80 -0.19 -19.21
CA GLU A 97 -8.88 1.11 -19.90
C GLU A 97 -7.49 1.59 -20.34
N ALA A 98 -6.49 1.48 -19.48
CA ALA A 98 -5.11 1.83 -19.84
C ALA A 98 -4.60 0.94 -20.98
N ASN A 99 -4.77 -0.39 -20.88
CA ASN A 99 -4.32 -1.32 -21.90
C ASN A 99 -5.04 -1.11 -23.24
N ASP A 100 -6.35 -0.81 -23.22
CA ASP A 100 -7.13 -0.50 -24.40
C ASP A 100 -6.62 0.79 -25.06
N LEU A 101 -6.33 1.85 -24.30
CA LEU A 101 -5.72 3.08 -24.82
C LEU A 101 -4.36 2.80 -25.49
N PHE A 102 -3.50 2.01 -24.84
CA PHE A 102 -2.20 1.64 -25.42
C PHE A 102 -2.33 0.72 -26.63
N GLY A 103 -3.32 -0.17 -26.65
CA GLY A 103 -3.63 -1.06 -27.77
C GLY A 103 -4.16 -0.29 -28.98
N SER A 104 -5.07 0.66 -28.77
CA SER A 104 -5.58 1.56 -29.82
C SER A 104 -4.46 2.42 -30.42
N MET A 105 -3.50 2.91 -29.61
CA MET A 105 -2.31 3.60 -30.13
C MET A 105 -1.41 2.71 -31.01
N GLN A 106 -1.48 1.39 -30.88
CA GLN A 106 -0.77 0.45 -31.76
C GLN A 106 -1.57 0.13 -33.02
N GLY A 107 -2.91 0.04 -32.94
CA GLY A 107 -3.79 -0.19 -34.09
C GLY A 107 -3.82 0.98 -35.10
N ASP A 108 -3.66 2.22 -34.62
CA ASP A 108 -3.58 3.42 -35.47
C ASP A 108 -2.23 3.58 -36.20
N LYS A 109 -1.28 2.65 -36.03
CA LYS A 109 0.05 2.73 -36.65
C LYS A 109 0.10 2.39 -38.13
N GLN A 110 -0.98 1.94 -38.77
CA GLN A 110 -0.82 1.30 -40.09
C GLN A 110 -1.42 2.01 -41.30
N ILE A 111 -2.13 3.13 -41.17
CA ILE A 111 -2.72 3.73 -42.39
C ILE A 111 -2.24 5.15 -42.71
N ASN A 112 -2.00 6.10 -41.78
CA ASN A 112 -1.66 7.48 -42.23
C ASN A 112 -1.01 8.45 -41.21
N LYS A 113 -0.15 8.00 -40.27
CA LYS A 113 0.68 8.94 -39.49
C LYS A 113 2.16 8.57 -39.57
N LEU A 114 2.84 9.10 -40.59
CA LEU A 114 4.29 9.31 -40.49
C LEU A 114 4.58 9.95 -39.13
N THR A 115 5.59 9.45 -38.43
CA THR A 115 6.05 10.07 -37.20
C THR A 115 6.34 11.55 -37.49
N PRO A 116 5.80 12.49 -36.70
CA PRO A 116 5.88 13.91 -37.04
C PRO A 116 7.34 14.33 -37.23
N CYS A 117 7.56 15.25 -38.17
CA CYS A 117 8.86 15.89 -38.43
C CYS A 117 9.98 14.95 -38.91
N GLN A 118 9.66 13.90 -39.70
CA GLN A 118 10.69 13.01 -40.27
C GLN A 118 11.65 13.76 -41.21
N GLU A 119 11.14 14.72 -41.98
CA GLU A 119 11.94 15.45 -42.97
C GLU A 119 12.94 16.39 -42.30
N GLU A 120 12.49 17.17 -41.33
CA GLU A 120 13.34 18.07 -40.54
C GLU A 120 14.38 17.27 -39.74
N LYS A 121 13.98 16.12 -39.18
CA LYS A 121 14.91 15.20 -38.51
C LYS A 121 16.01 14.72 -39.45
N ALA A 122 15.67 14.32 -40.68
CA ALA A 122 16.64 13.87 -41.66
C ALA A 122 17.65 14.98 -42.01
N LYS A 123 17.18 16.22 -42.19
CA LYS A 123 18.04 17.39 -42.46
C LYS A 123 19.01 17.67 -41.30
N VAL A 124 18.54 17.61 -40.05
CA VAL A 124 19.39 17.82 -38.87
C VAL A 124 20.48 16.74 -38.79
N LEU A 125 20.12 15.46 -38.97
CA LEU A 125 21.07 14.36 -38.94
C LEU A 125 22.12 14.49 -40.06
N GLN A 126 21.68 14.85 -41.26
CA GLN A 126 22.59 15.08 -42.39
C GLN A 126 23.55 16.23 -42.14
N CYS A 127 23.09 17.32 -41.51
CA CYS A 127 23.95 18.45 -41.21
C CYS A 127 25.03 18.08 -40.18
N TYR A 128 24.67 17.33 -39.13
CA TYR A 128 25.63 16.84 -38.14
C TYR A 128 26.62 15.82 -38.71
N SER A 129 26.17 14.91 -39.58
CA SER A 129 27.09 13.97 -40.24
C SER A 129 28.09 14.68 -41.15
N THR A 130 27.68 15.81 -41.76
CA THR A 130 28.54 16.62 -42.64
C THR A 130 29.46 17.55 -41.86
N ASN A 131 29.06 17.97 -40.65
CA ASN A 131 29.76 18.99 -39.85
C ASN A 131 30.02 18.53 -38.40
N PRO A 132 30.82 17.47 -38.18
CA PRO A 132 30.99 16.86 -36.85
C PRO A 132 31.56 17.82 -35.80
N GLU A 133 32.49 18.70 -36.17
CA GLU A 133 33.10 19.69 -35.24
C GLU A 133 32.47 21.08 -35.32
N LYS A 134 31.48 21.28 -36.20
CA LYS A 134 30.86 22.59 -36.48
C LYS A 134 29.35 22.53 -36.31
N THR A 135 28.90 21.95 -35.20
CA THR A 135 27.49 21.75 -34.83
C THR A 135 26.66 23.03 -34.89
N LEU A 136 27.25 24.19 -34.59
CA LEU A 136 26.57 25.49 -34.61
C LEU A 136 26.04 25.88 -36.01
N LEU A 137 26.64 25.37 -37.10
CA LEU A 137 26.14 25.59 -38.46
C LEU A 137 24.77 24.96 -38.69
N CYS A 138 24.42 23.94 -37.90
CA CYS A 138 23.15 23.23 -38.00
C CYS A 138 22.05 23.82 -37.10
N SER A 139 22.33 24.90 -36.36
CA SER A 139 21.41 25.51 -35.40
C SER A 139 20.05 25.91 -36.03
N VAL A 140 20.05 26.40 -37.26
CA VAL A 140 18.82 26.75 -38.00
C VAL A 140 17.94 25.52 -38.22
N LEU A 141 18.52 24.41 -38.70
CA LEU A 141 17.80 23.16 -38.95
C LEU A 141 17.26 22.54 -37.66
N VAL A 142 18.00 22.68 -36.55
CA VAL A 142 17.56 22.21 -35.22
C VAL A 142 16.36 23.02 -34.74
N ASN A 143 16.35 24.33 -34.96
CA ASN A 143 15.22 25.18 -34.60
C ASN A 143 13.98 24.85 -35.45
N GLU A 144 14.14 24.62 -36.76
CA GLU A 144 13.04 24.18 -37.62
C GLU A 144 12.44 22.83 -37.16
N PHE A 145 13.29 21.88 -36.79
CA PHE A 145 12.85 20.62 -36.21
C PHE A 145 12.07 20.83 -34.90
N ASN A 146 12.59 21.68 -34.00
CA ASN A 146 11.92 22.00 -32.73
C ASN A 146 10.55 22.66 -32.97
N ASP A 147 10.45 23.58 -33.92
CA ASP A 147 9.19 24.23 -34.29
C ASP A 147 8.17 23.23 -34.82
N CYS A 148 8.61 22.30 -35.68
CA CYS A 148 7.76 21.23 -36.17
C CYS A 148 7.25 20.34 -35.02
N VAL A 149 8.12 19.94 -34.09
CA VAL A 149 7.74 19.11 -32.93
C VAL A 149 6.75 19.85 -32.03
N CYS A 150 6.99 21.14 -31.76
CA CYS A 150 6.09 21.98 -30.98
C CYS A 150 4.70 22.08 -31.64
N LYS A 151 4.63 22.38 -32.93
CA LYS A 151 3.37 22.46 -33.69
C LYS A 151 2.63 21.10 -33.70
N SER A 152 3.36 20.01 -33.90
CA SER A 152 2.79 18.66 -33.91
C SER A 152 2.21 18.26 -32.55
N ARG A 153 2.90 18.62 -31.46
CA ARG A 153 2.43 18.37 -30.10
C ARG A 153 1.16 19.17 -29.79
N VAL A 154 1.13 20.46 -30.15
CA VAL A 154 -0.07 21.30 -29.98
C VAL A 154 -1.23 20.71 -30.78
N ALA A 155 -1.02 20.38 -32.06
CA ALA A 155 -2.05 19.80 -32.91
C ALA A 155 -2.61 18.48 -32.36
N ALA A 156 -1.75 17.60 -31.79
CA ALA A 156 -2.19 16.34 -31.21
C ALA A 156 -3.07 16.54 -29.97
N VAL A 157 -2.75 17.52 -29.11
CA VAL A 157 -3.53 17.82 -27.91
C VAL A 157 -4.83 18.55 -28.26
N THR A 158 -4.82 19.46 -29.24
CA THR A 158 -6.04 20.16 -29.66
C THR A 158 -7.00 19.29 -30.47
N ALA A 159 -6.51 18.30 -31.22
CA ALA A 159 -7.36 17.38 -31.99
C ALA A 159 -8.05 16.31 -31.12
N SER A 160 -7.70 16.21 -29.84
CA SER A 160 -8.28 15.27 -28.87
C SER A 160 -9.26 15.93 -27.88
N SER A 161 -9.48 17.24 -28.01
CA SER A 161 -10.50 18.02 -27.28
C SER A 161 -11.74 18.23 -28.14
#